data_AF-A0A1F4AXT4-F1
#
_entry.id   AF-A0A1F4AXT4-F1
#
_cell.length_a   1.000
_cell.length_b   1.000
_cell.length_c   1.000
_cell.angle_alpha   90.00
_cell.angle_beta   90.00
_cell.angle_gamma   90.00
#
_symmetry.space_group_name_H-M   'P 1'
#
loop_
_entity.id
_entity.type
_entity.pdbx_description
1 polymer ?
#
loop_
_entity_poly.entity_id
_entity_poly.type
_entity_poly.pdbx_seq_one_letter_code
_entity_poly.pdbx_strand_id
1 'polypeptide(L)'
;MSPAKASGLWQFIPSTARDYKLHLTPDYDARRDIVASTSAALDYLQDLHVLFGDWHLALAAYNWGEKSVAKAIEQNAAKGLRTDFLSLRLPGETRNYVPKLQALKNLIAYPETFRLVLEPIANRPYFTTIASDRNIGLAVAARLSGVSIEEINSLNPGHNGAVVSKGQGNDLVLPVEQADIFRANFESYKNTNTPATRPKRRGQLTTTP
;
A
#
# COMPACT_ATOMS: atom_id res chain seq x y z
N MET A 1 -17.36 -3.56 -14.11
CA MET A 1 -16.03 -4.06 -13.70
C MET A 1 -14.98 -3.34 -14.54
N SER A 2 -13.94 -2.78 -13.93
CA SER A 2 -12.80 -2.23 -14.68
C SER A 2 -12.12 -3.36 -15.48
N PRO A 3 -11.84 -3.19 -16.78
CA PRO A 3 -11.10 -4.18 -17.58
C PRO A 3 -9.69 -4.46 -17.03
N ALA A 4 -9.12 -3.47 -16.34
CA ALA A 4 -7.86 -3.60 -15.63
C ALA A 4 -8.15 -3.95 -14.16
N LYS A 5 -7.70 -5.11 -13.69
CA LYS A 5 -7.91 -5.62 -12.32
C LYS A 5 -7.14 -4.81 -11.26
N ALA A 6 -7.39 -3.50 -11.20
CA ALA A 6 -6.82 -2.56 -10.24
C ALA A 6 -7.27 -2.88 -8.81
N SER A 7 -6.41 -2.62 -7.82
CA SER A 7 -6.67 -2.93 -6.40
C SER A 7 -6.00 -1.94 -5.46
N GLY A 8 -6.57 -1.80 -4.26
CA GLY A 8 -6.03 -1.02 -3.16
C GLY A 8 -6.15 0.50 -3.30
N LEU A 9 -5.56 1.23 -2.35
CA LEU A 9 -5.69 2.69 -2.24
C LEU A 9 -5.25 3.40 -3.53
N TRP A 10 -4.14 2.95 -4.10
CA TRP A 10 -3.51 3.55 -5.27
C TRP A 10 -3.93 2.91 -6.60
N GLN A 11 -4.89 1.98 -6.57
CA GLN A 11 -5.49 1.34 -7.75
C GLN A 11 -4.46 0.70 -8.70
N PHE A 12 -3.44 0.03 -8.16
CA PHE A 12 -2.42 -0.63 -8.97
C PHE A 12 -2.98 -1.79 -9.80
N ILE A 13 -2.65 -1.82 -11.08
CA ILE A 13 -2.88 -2.97 -11.96
C ILE A 13 -1.75 -4.02 -11.76
N PRO A 14 -1.99 -5.32 -12.04
CA PRO A 14 -1.00 -6.37 -11.75
C PRO A 14 0.35 -6.26 -12.47
N SER A 15 0.41 -5.63 -13.64
CA SER A 15 1.69 -5.39 -14.33
C SER A 15 2.53 -4.36 -13.57
N THR A 16 1.99 -3.15 -13.38
CA THR A 16 2.66 -2.07 -12.67
C THR A 16 2.99 -2.46 -11.24
N ALA A 17 2.10 -3.18 -10.55
CA ALA A 17 2.38 -3.73 -9.22
C ALA A 17 3.68 -4.55 -9.18
N ARG A 18 3.92 -5.41 -10.18
CA ARG A 18 5.15 -6.21 -10.25
C ARG A 18 6.38 -5.35 -10.54
N ASP A 19 6.25 -4.37 -11.42
CA ASP A 19 7.36 -3.46 -11.76
C ASP A 19 7.83 -2.67 -10.52
N TYR A 20 6.89 -2.30 -9.64
CA TYR A 20 7.15 -1.60 -8.36
C TYR A 20 7.20 -2.54 -7.15
N LYS A 21 7.53 -3.83 -7.37
CA LYS A 21 7.80 -4.83 -6.32
C LYS A 21 6.66 -5.04 -5.30
N LEU A 22 5.43 -4.75 -5.69
CA LEU A 22 4.24 -5.11 -4.93
C LEU A 22 3.96 -6.59 -5.16
N HIS A 23 4.33 -7.42 -4.19
CA HIS A 23 4.16 -8.86 -4.25
C HIS A 23 2.70 -9.27 -4.01
N LEU A 24 2.21 -10.19 -4.85
CA LEU A 24 0.88 -10.78 -4.75
C LEU A 24 1.04 -12.27 -4.45
N THR A 25 0.56 -12.69 -3.28
CA THR A 25 0.44 -14.09 -2.88
C THR A 25 -1.04 -14.40 -2.58
N PRO A 26 -1.44 -15.67 -2.44
CA PRO A 26 -2.82 -16.00 -2.05
C PRO A 26 -3.25 -15.30 -0.76
N ASP A 27 -2.35 -15.21 0.22
CA ASP A 27 -2.65 -14.69 1.55
C ASP A 27 -2.37 -13.19 1.70
N TYR A 28 -1.71 -12.56 0.73
CA TYR A 28 -1.31 -11.16 0.81
C TYR A 28 -1.30 -10.45 -0.56
N ASP A 29 -2.00 -9.32 -0.66
CA ASP A 29 -1.99 -8.44 -1.83
C ASP A 29 -1.36 -7.08 -1.45
N ALA A 30 -0.06 -6.91 -1.75
CA ALA A 30 0.69 -5.69 -1.43
C ALA A 30 0.12 -4.42 -2.08
N ARG A 31 -0.74 -4.54 -3.10
CA ARG A 31 -1.44 -3.38 -3.68
C ARG A 31 -2.42 -2.75 -2.70
N ARG A 32 -2.93 -3.55 -1.76
CA ARG A 32 -3.86 -3.10 -0.72
C ARG A 32 -3.13 -2.65 0.54
N ASP A 33 -1.90 -3.13 0.78
CA ASP A 33 -1.08 -2.67 1.90
C ASP A 33 -0.83 -1.17 1.81
N ILE A 34 -1.19 -0.43 2.87
CA ILE A 34 -1.19 1.03 2.85
C ILE A 34 0.23 1.58 2.70
N VAL A 35 1.21 0.98 3.38
CA VAL A 35 2.59 1.48 3.39
C VAL A 35 3.28 1.11 2.08
N ALA A 36 3.25 -0.17 1.70
CA ALA A 36 3.90 -0.65 0.50
C ALA A 36 3.32 -0.01 -0.76
N SER A 37 1.99 0.05 -0.87
CA SER A 37 1.34 0.67 -2.04
C SER A 37 1.58 2.17 -2.11
N THR A 38 1.65 2.87 -0.99
CA THR A 38 1.95 4.32 -0.99
C THR A 38 3.38 4.59 -1.43
N SER A 39 4.36 3.87 -0.89
CA SER A 39 5.76 4.00 -1.33
C SER A 39 5.90 3.71 -2.83
N ALA A 40 5.31 2.60 -3.29
CA ALA A 40 5.33 2.23 -4.71
C ALA A 40 4.65 3.28 -5.61
N ALA A 41 3.55 3.89 -5.16
CA ALA A 41 2.85 4.91 -5.93
C ALA A 41 3.67 6.20 -6.04
N LEU A 42 4.34 6.59 -4.96
CA LEU A 42 5.23 7.76 -4.95
C LEU A 42 6.45 7.55 -5.84
N ASP A 43 7.08 6.37 -5.77
CA ASP A 43 8.18 6.00 -6.66
C ASP A 43 7.73 6.02 -8.14
N TYR A 44 6.57 5.43 -8.45
CA TYR A 44 6.05 5.45 -9.81
C TYR A 44 5.76 6.86 -10.31
N LEU A 45 5.11 7.70 -9.49
CA LEU A 45 4.86 9.10 -9.87
C LEU A 45 6.16 9.87 -10.09
N GLN A 46 7.20 9.60 -9.29
CA GLN A 46 8.51 10.21 -9.45
C GLN A 46 9.19 9.78 -10.75
N ASP A 47 9.13 8.49 -11.10
CA ASP A 47 9.68 7.96 -12.36
C ASP A 47 8.95 8.55 -13.57
N LEU A 48 7.62 8.65 -13.52
CA LEU A 48 6.82 9.31 -14.55
C LEU A 48 7.17 10.79 -14.70
N HIS A 49 7.42 11.49 -13.59
CA HIS A 49 7.86 12.87 -13.63
C HIS A 49 9.25 13.02 -14.24
N VAL A 50 10.19 12.12 -13.93
CA VAL A 50 11.51 12.08 -14.57
C VAL A 50 11.38 11.83 -16.07
N LEU A 51 10.48 10.92 -16.47
CA LEU A 51 10.25 10.56 -17.88
C LEU A 51 9.66 11.72 -18.70
N PHE A 52 8.70 12.45 -18.15
CA PHE A 52 7.94 13.47 -18.90
C PHE A 52 8.36 14.92 -18.59
N GLY A 53 9.07 15.17 -17.50
CA GLY A 53 9.51 16.51 -17.07
C GLY A 53 8.38 17.46 -16.65
N ASP A 54 7.15 16.96 -16.52
CA ASP A 54 5.97 17.75 -16.13
C ASP A 54 5.00 16.90 -15.29
N TRP A 55 4.52 17.48 -14.19
CA TRP A 55 3.62 16.79 -13.27
C TRP A 55 2.24 16.50 -13.85
N HIS A 56 1.71 17.34 -14.75
CA HIS A 56 0.42 17.08 -15.39
C HIS A 56 0.51 15.88 -16.34
N LEU A 57 1.61 15.77 -17.09
CA LEU A 57 1.91 14.60 -17.93
C LEU A 57 2.16 13.35 -17.09
N ALA A 58 2.88 13.47 -15.96
CA ALA A 58 3.08 12.34 -15.04
C ALA A 58 1.75 11.81 -14.48
N LEU A 59 0.87 12.70 -13.99
CA LEU A 59 -0.44 12.31 -13.49
C LEU A 59 -1.35 11.75 -14.60
N ALA A 60 -1.28 12.29 -15.81
CA ALA A 60 -1.99 11.73 -16.97
C ALA A 60 -1.48 10.32 -17.31
N ALA A 61 -0.17 10.10 -17.24
CA ALA A 61 0.46 8.81 -17.49
C ALA A 61 0.14 7.77 -16.39
N TYR A 62 0.03 8.20 -15.14
CA TYR A 62 -0.41 7.32 -14.06
C TYR A 62 -1.82 6.77 -14.33
N ASN A 63 -2.74 7.62 -14.82
CA ASN A 63 -4.12 7.23 -15.11
C ASN A 63 -4.29 6.48 -16.44
N TRP A 64 -3.62 6.90 -17.51
CA TRP A 64 -3.83 6.38 -18.87
C TRP A 64 -2.74 5.43 -19.37
N GLY A 65 -1.63 5.34 -18.63
CA GLY A 65 -0.44 4.59 -18.99
C GLY A 65 0.62 5.46 -19.68
N GLU A 66 1.87 5.28 -19.25
CA GLU A 66 3.06 5.98 -19.77
C GLU A 66 3.18 5.86 -21.30
N LYS A 67 2.94 4.67 -21.87
CA LYS A 67 3.09 4.44 -23.32
C LYS A 67 2.05 5.19 -24.13
N SER A 68 0.85 5.34 -23.58
CA SER A 68 -0.23 6.09 -24.22
C SER A 68 0.10 7.59 -24.27
N VAL A 69 0.60 8.13 -23.16
CA VAL A 69 1.03 9.54 -23.08
C VAL A 69 2.25 9.80 -23.97
N ALA A 70 3.27 8.93 -23.93
CA ALA A 70 4.45 9.04 -24.79
C ALA A 70 4.06 9.04 -26.28
N LYS A 71 3.17 8.12 -26.69
CA LYS A 71 2.65 8.08 -28.06
C LYS A 71 1.89 9.37 -28.44
N ALA A 72 1.10 9.93 -27.53
CA ALA A 72 0.39 11.19 -27.78
C ALA A 72 1.37 12.37 -27.96
N ILE A 73 2.43 12.41 -27.15
CA ILE A 73 3.52 13.39 -27.27
C ILE A 73 4.22 13.25 -28.62
N GLU A 74 4.65 12.05 -28.99
CA GLU A 74 5.30 11.77 -30.28
C GLU A 74 4.44 12.19 -31.47
N GLN A 75 3.13 11.90 -31.42
CA GLN A 75 2.18 12.29 -32.47
C GLN A 75 2.02 13.81 -32.62
N ASN A 76 2.04 14.56 -31.52
CA ASN A 76 2.00 16.03 -31.58
C ASN A 76 3.34 16.58 -32.07
N ALA A 77 4.46 16.07 -31.55
CA ALA A 77 5.80 16.49 -31.95
C ALA A 77 6.05 16.28 -33.46
N ALA A 78 5.63 15.13 -34.01
CA ALA A 78 5.73 14.83 -35.44
C ALA A 78 4.95 15.81 -36.34
N LYS A 79 3.99 16.55 -35.76
CA LYS A 79 3.19 17.58 -36.45
C LYS A 79 3.67 19.01 -36.13
N GLY A 80 4.76 19.16 -35.37
CA GLY A 80 5.23 20.46 -34.88
C GLY A 80 4.27 21.13 -33.88
N LEU A 81 3.39 20.37 -33.24
CA LEU A 81 2.45 20.87 -32.24
C LEU A 81 3.07 20.84 -30.84
N ARG A 82 2.51 21.66 -29.93
CA ARG A 82 2.86 21.65 -28.52
C ARG A 82 2.60 20.28 -27.88
N THR A 83 3.44 19.89 -26.93
CA THR A 83 3.43 18.56 -26.29
C THR A 83 3.05 18.61 -24.80
N ASP A 84 2.70 19.78 -24.27
CA ASP A 84 2.19 19.90 -22.90
C ASP A 84 0.81 19.27 -22.75
N PHE A 85 0.44 18.95 -21.51
CA PHE A 85 -0.80 18.28 -21.15
C PHE A 85 -2.06 18.86 -21.80
N LEU A 86 -2.19 20.19 -21.87
CA LEU A 86 -3.39 20.85 -22.43
C LEU A 86 -3.47 20.74 -23.95
N SER A 87 -2.33 20.52 -24.60
CA SER A 87 -2.19 20.40 -26.05
C SER A 87 -2.35 18.95 -26.55
N LEU A 88 -2.24 17.95 -25.66
CA LEU A 88 -2.37 16.55 -26.03
C LEU A 88 -3.85 16.13 -26.18
N ARG A 89 -4.10 15.24 -27.15
CA ARG A 89 -5.40 14.57 -27.30
C ARG A 89 -5.48 13.37 -26.36
N LEU A 90 -6.00 13.62 -25.16
CA LEU A 90 -6.21 12.59 -24.13
C LEU A 90 -7.67 12.07 -24.13
N PRO A 91 -7.93 10.85 -23.65
CA PRO A 91 -9.28 10.40 -23.35
C PRO A 91 -9.98 11.34 -22.36
N GLY A 92 -11.31 11.44 -22.44
CA GLY A 92 -12.09 12.35 -21.59
C GLY A 92 -11.91 12.10 -20.09
N GLU A 93 -11.75 10.83 -19.68
CA GLU A 93 -11.47 10.46 -18.29
C GLU A 93 -10.12 11.04 -17.82
N THR A 94 -9.05 10.78 -18.56
CA THR A 94 -7.68 11.24 -18.25
C THR A 94 -7.56 12.77 -18.31
N ARG A 95 -8.18 13.41 -19.30
CA ARG A 95 -8.20 14.88 -19.41
C ARG A 95 -8.81 15.54 -18.17
N ASN A 96 -9.78 14.87 -17.54
CA ASN A 96 -10.43 15.35 -16.31
C ASN A 96 -9.74 14.86 -15.02
N TYR A 97 -8.86 13.85 -15.09
CA TYR A 97 -8.18 13.29 -13.93
C TYR A 97 -7.31 14.34 -13.22
N VAL A 98 -6.45 15.03 -13.98
CA VAL A 98 -5.54 16.05 -13.45
C VAL A 98 -6.29 17.27 -12.88
N PRO A 99 -7.28 17.88 -13.59
CA PRO A 99 -8.10 18.94 -13.00
C PRO A 99 -8.84 18.54 -11.73
N LYS A 100 -9.32 17.30 -11.61
CA LYS A 100 -9.98 16.81 -10.38
C LYS A 100 -9.02 16.78 -9.20
N LEU A 101 -7.79 16.30 -9.39
CA LEU A 101 -6.77 16.32 -8.34
C LEU A 101 -6.40 17.74 -7.94
N GLN A 102 -6.26 18.64 -8.92
CA GLN A 102 -6.00 20.05 -8.65
C GLN A 102 -7.15 20.72 -7.88
N ALA A 103 -8.41 20.39 -8.22
CA ALA A 103 -9.57 20.84 -7.48
C ALA A 103 -9.55 20.33 -6.04
N LEU A 104 -9.29 19.04 -5.82
CA LEU A 104 -9.19 18.46 -4.47
C LEU A 104 -8.07 19.12 -3.65
N LYS A 105 -6.89 19.31 -4.23
CA LYS A 105 -5.79 20.07 -3.61
C LYS A 105 -6.27 21.45 -3.17
N ASN A 106 -7.01 22.16 -4.03
CA ASN A 106 -7.50 23.50 -3.71
C ASN A 106 -8.54 23.49 -2.59
N LEU A 107 -9.45 22.50 -2.57
CA LEU A 107 -10.43 22.34 -1.49
C LEU A 107 -9.74 22.11 -0.14
N ILE A 108 -8.68 21.31 -0.12
CA ILE A 108 -7.92 21.01 1.11
C ILE A 108 -7.04 22.20 1.54
N ALA A 109 -6.40 22.87 0.58
CA ALA A 109 -5.48 23.98 0.87
C ALA A 109 -6.22 25.28 1.27
N TYR A 110 -7.42 25.49 0.73
CA TYR A 110 -8.20 26.72 0.91
C TYR A 110 -9.69 26.43 1.21
N PRO A 111 -10.01 25.63 2.25
CA PRO A 111 -11.37 25.17 2.49
C PRO A 111 -12.36 26.34 2.72
N GLU A 112 -11.91 27.41 3.38
CA GLU A 112 -12.70 28.61 3.64
C GLU A 112 -13.16 29.33 2.37
N THR A 113 -12.31 29.38 1.33
CA THR A 113 -12.67 29.93 0.01
C THR A 113 -13.88 29.21 -0.60
N PHE A 114 -14.08 27.94 -0.25
CA PHE A 114 -15.18 27.10 -0.71
C PHE A 114 -16.28 26.91 0.34
N ARG A 115 -16.21 27.61 1.48
CA ARG A 115 -17.14 27.48 2.62
C ARG A 115 -17.21 26.05 3.18
N LEU A 116 -16.06 25.36 3.17
CA LEU A 116 -15.90 24.05 3.78
C LEU A 116 -15.27 24.19 5.16
N VAL A 117 -15.77 23.42 6.12
CA VAL A 117 -15.12 23.22 7.41
C VAL A 117 -14.52 21.82 7.40
N LEU A 118 -13.20 21.74 7.43
CA LEU A 118 -12.47 20.48 7.52
C LEU A 118 -11.99 20.27 8.95
N GLU A 119 -12.15 19.06 9.47
CA GLU A 119 -11.52 18.71 10.74
C GLU A 119 -9.99 18.78 10.59
N PRO A 120 -9.28 19.39 11.55
CA PRO A 120 -7.84 19.51 11.45
C PRO A 120 -7.18 18.13 11.52
N ILE A 121 -6.43 17.79 10.47
CA ILE A 121 -5.63 16.57 10.43
C ILE A 121 -4.24 16.93 10.97
N ALA A 122 -3.89 16.37 12.13
CA ALA A 122 -2.58 16.58 12.72
C ALA A 122 -1.48 16.00 11.82
N ASN A 123 -0.43 16.79 11.54
CA ASN A 123 0.74 16.32 10.80
C ASN A 123 1.66 15.46 11.71
N ARG A 124 1.16 14.30 12.12
CA ARG A 124 1.87 13.29 12.90
C ARG A 124 1.44 11.90 12.45
N PRO A 125 2.31 10.88 12.56
CA PRO A 125 1.94 9.52 12.19
C PRO A 125 0.72 9.04 12.98
N TYR A 126 -0.28 8.51 12.27
CA TYR A 126 -1.42 7.83 12.88
C TYR A 126 -1.06 6.38 13.24
N PHE A 127 -0.34 5.70 12.35
CA PHE A 127 0.05 4.31 12.48
C PHE A 127 1.56 4.10 12.33
N THR A 128 2.02 2.94 12.77
CA THR A 128 3.37 2.39 12.57
C THR A 128 3.27 0.96 12.05
N THR A 129 4.35 0.48 11.44
CA THR A 129 4.52 -0.94 11.12
C THR A 129 5.26 -1.66 12.25
N ILE A 130 4.91 -2.93 12.45
CA ILE A 130 5.60 -3.84 13.36
C ILE A 130 5.91 -5.12 12.60
N ALA A 131 7.19 -5.37 12.40
CA ALA A 131 7.67 -6.61 11.81
C ALA A 131 7.29 -7.79 12.70
N SER A 132 6.64 -8.78 12.11
CA SER A 132 6.28 -9.99 12.83
C SER A 132 7.36 -11.06 12.68
N ASP A 133 7.92 -11.50 13.81
CA ASP A 133 8.92 -12.58 13.87
C ASP A 133 8.28 -13.98 13.96
N ARG A 134 6.94 -14.05 13.96
CA ARG A 134 6.09 -15.26 13.93
C ARG A 134 4.82 -15.02 13.14
N ASN A 135 4.06 -16.07 12.86
CA ASN A 135 2.73 -15.91 12.30
C ASN A 135 1.77 -15.43 13.39
N ILE A 136 1.02 -14.35 13.14
CA ILE A 136 0.00 -13.83 14.05
C ILE A 136 -1.30 -13.53 13.31
N GLY A 137 -2.42 -13.98 13.85
CA GLY A 137 -3.74 -13.63 13.31
C GLY A 137 -4.11 -12.18 13.65
N LEU A 138 -4.78 -11.47 12.75
CA LEU A 138 -5.24 -10.09 12.98
C LEU A 138 -6.16 -9.98 14.21
N ALA A 139 -7.00 -10.98 14.48
CA ALA A 139 -7.81 -11.04 15.71
C ALA A 139 -6.95 -11.17 16.99
N VAL A 140 -5.84 -11.89 16.92
CA VAL A 140 -4.88 -11.97 18.03
C VAL A 140 -4.18 -10.62 18.19
N ALA A 141 -3.79 -9.97 17.08
CA ALA A 141 -3.19 -8.65 17.11
C ALA A 141 -4.13 -7.59 17.71
N ALA A 142 -5.41 -7.60 17.34
CA ALA A 142 -6.45 -6.77 17.94
C ALA A 142 -6.49 -6.96 19.47
N ARG A 143 -6.59 -8.21 19.92
CA ARG A 143 -6.61 -8.54 21.35
C ARG A 143 -5.36 -8.08 22.09
N LEU A 144 -4.17 -8.28 21.51
CA LEU A 144 -2.89 -7.94 22.16
C LEU A 144 -2.61 -6.43 22.16
N SER A 145 -3.12 -5.68 21.19
CA SER A 145 -2.95 -4.22 21.09
C SER A 145 -4.06 -3.44 21.82
N GLY A 146 -5.22 -4.06 22.04
CA GLY A 146 -6.42 -3.38 22.53
C GLY A 146 -7.17 -2.58 21.45
N VAL A 147 -6.74 -2.68 20.18
CA VAL A 147 -7.38 -2.04 19.03
C VAL A 147 -8.56 -2.88 18.55
N SER A 148 -9.62 -2.23 18.06
CA SER A 148 -10.78 -2.94 17.49
C SER A 148 -10.38 -3.77 16.27
N ILE A 149 -11.04 -4.91 16.06
CA ILE A 149 -10.74 -5.76 14.90
C ILE A 149 -11.09 -5.06 13.58
N GLU A 150 -12.11 -4.18 13.61
CA GLU A 150 -12.51 -3.33 12.51
C GLU A 150 -11.36 -2.39 12.10
N GLU A 151 -10.76 -1.71 13.07
CA GLU A 151 -9.64 -0.81 12.82
C GLU A 151 -8.38 -1.57 12.36
N ILE A 152 -8.06 -2.71 12.98
CA ILE A 152 -6.97 -3.59 12.52
C ILE A 152 -7.17 -3.97 11.05
N ASN A 153 -8.37 -4.43 10.68
CA ASN A 153 -8.66 -4.81 9.29
C ASN A 153 -8.58 -3.61 8.34
N SER A 154 -9.01 -2.43 8.78
CA SER A 154 -8.94 -1.20 7.98
C SER A 154 -7.50 -0.76 7.69
N LEU A 155 -6.59 -0.98 8.65
CA LEU A 155 -5.17 -0.67 8.52
C LEU A 155 -4.36 -1.76 7.81
N ASN A 156 -4.86 -3.01 7.82
CA ASN A 156 -4.18 -4.19 7.26
C ASN A 156 -4.94 -4.85 6.10
N PRO A 157 -5.50 -4.10 5.12
CA PRO A 157 -6.33 -4.68 4.06
C PRO A 157 -5.51 -5.52 3.07
N GLY A 158 -4.17 -5.50 3.15
CA GLY A 158 -3.28 -6.38 2.40
C GLY A 158 -3.42 -7.87 2.75
N HIS A 159 -3.83 -8.20 3.98
CA HIS A 159 -3.88 -9.58 4.45
C HIS A 159 -5.22 -10.26 4.10
N ASN A 160 -5.21 -11.17 3.12
CA ASN A 160 -6.41 -11.89 2.69
C ASN A 160 -6.82 -13.00 3.68
N GLY A 161 -5.86 -13.63 4.35
CA GLY A 161 -6.07 -14.77 5.26
C GLY A 161 -6.20 -14.42 6.74
N ALA A 162 -6.33 -13.13 7.08
CA ALA A 162 -6.32 -12.61 8.46
C ALA A 162 -5.09 -13.05 9.29
N VAL A 163 -3.97 -13.38 8.63
CA VAL A 163 -2.70 -13.75 9.28
C VAL A 163 -1.57 -12.92 8.68
N VAL A 164 -0.74 -12.38 9.56
CA VAL A 164 0.55 -11.76 9.26
C VAL A 164 1.60 -12.86 9.33
N SER A 165 2.27 -13.11 8.20
CA SER A 165 3.27 -14.19 8.08
C SER A 165 4.68 -13.69 8.40
N LYS A 166 5.49 -14.53 9.03
CA LYS A 166 6.87 -14.15 9.40
C LYS A 166 7.71 -13.77 8.17
N GLY A 167 8.37 -12.61 8.24
CA GLY A 167 9.52 -12.27 7.38
C GLY A 167 9.21 -12.10 5.89
N GLN A 168 7.96 -11.83 5.53
CA GLN A 168 7.52 -11.65 4.14
C GLN A 168 7.36 -10.17 3.74
N GLY A 169 7.79 -9.22 4.58
CA GLY A 169 7.62 -7.78 4.33
C GLY A 169 6.15 -7.34 4.30
N ASN A 170 5.28 -8.10 4.97
CA ASN A 170 3.85 -7.83 5.18
C ASN A 170 3.62 -7.47 6.65
N ASP A 171 4.31 -6.42 7.09
CA ASP A 171 4.33 -6.03 8.50
C ASP A 171 2.94 -5.63 9.00
N LEU A 172 2.69 -5.86 10.29
CA LEU A 172 1.44 -5.47 10.92
C LEU A 172 1.39 -3.95 11.08
N VAL A 173 0.34 -3.32 10.58
CA VAL A 173 0.06 -1.89 10.76
C VAL A 173 -0.84 -1.69 11.98
N LEU A 174 -0.42 -0.83 12.90
CA LEU A 174 -1.13 -0.51 14.14
C LEU A 174 -1.11 0.99 14.41
N PRO A 175 -2.10 1.57 15.11
CA PRO A 175 -1.98 2.94 15.55
C PRO A 175 -0.78 3.11 16.49
N VAL A 176 -0.11 4.26 16.40
CA VAL A 176 1.15 4.49 17.10
C VAL A 176 1.03 4.35 18.61
N GLU A 177 -0.12 4.73 19.18
CA GLU A 177 -0.38 4.72 20.62
C GLU A 177 -0.46 3.30 21.19
N GLN A 178 -0.84 2.30 20.39
CA GLN A 178 -1.00 0.90 20.82
C GLN A 178 0.20 0.03 20.45
N ALA A 179 1.20 0.57 19.75
CA ALA A 179 2.36 -0.18 19.30
C ALA A 179 3.17 -0.78 20.47
N ASP A 180 3.40 0.00 21.54
CA ASP A 180 4.18 -0.47 22.69
C ASP A 180 3.42 -1.48 23.55
N ILE A 181 2.10 -1.29 23.72
CA ILE A 181 1.21 -2.25 24.36
C ILE A 181 1.25 -3.58 23.61
N PHE A 182 1.10 -3.52 22.28
CA PHE A 182 1.18 -4.71 21.43
C PHE A 182 2.53 -5.41 21.60
N ARG A 183 3.66 -4.68 21.52
CA ARG A 183 5.00 -5.28 21.67
C ARG A 183 5.15 -6.02 23.00
N ALA A 184 4.80 -5.39 24.11
CA ALA A 184 4.91 -6.01 25.44
C ALA A 184 4.04 -7.28 25.57
N ASN A 185 2.80 -7.22 25.08
CA ASN A 185 1.87 -8.34 25.12
C ASN A 185 2.27 -9.46 24.15
N PHE A 186 2.82 -9.09 22.98
CA PHE A 186 3.28 -10.04 21.98
C PHE A 186 4.51 -10.82 22.44
N GLU A 187 5.47 -10.18 23.11
CA GLU A 187 6.60 -10.89 23.74
C GLU A 187 6.11 -11.93 24.77
N SER A 188 5.16 -11.54 25.62
CA SER A 188 4.56 -12.45 26.62
C SER A 188 3.80 -13.61 25.95
N TYR A 189 3.06 -13.31 24.88
CA TYR A 189 2.34 -14.30 24.09
C TYR A 189 3.28 -15.32 23.42
N LYS A 190 4.45 -14.86 22.92
CA LYS A 190 5.47 -15.75 22.33
C LYS A 190 6.05 -16.73 23.35
N ASN A 191 6.29 -16.27 24.56
CA ASN A 191 6.87 -17.10 25.63
C ASN A 191 5.91 -18.19 26.12
N THR A 192 4.61 -17.92 26.11
CA THR A 192 3.57 -18.86 26.54
C THR A 192 3.14 -19.85 25.45
N ASN A 193 3.26 -19.48 24.17
CA ASN A 193 2.86 -20.31 23.03
C ASN A 193 4.05 -20.85 22.20
N THR A 194 5.23 -20.98 22.79
CA THR A 194 6.32 -21.71 22.15
C THR A 194 6.07 -23.21 22.32
N PRO A 195 5.93 -24.01 21.24
CA PRO A 195 5.74 -25.44 21.37
C PRO A 195 6.92 -26.02 22.16
N ALA A 196 6.62 -26.71 23.26
CA ALA A 196 7.63 -27.40 24.06
C ALA A 196 8.45 -28.30 23.14
N THR A 197 9.77 -28.09 23.12
CA THR A 197 10.72 -28.99 22.45
C THR A 197 10.44 -30.41 22.94
N ARG A 198 9.86 -31.24 22.08
CA ARG A 198 9.61 -32.66 22.35
C ARG A 198 10.96 -33.30 22.71
N PRO A 199 11.14 -33.88 23.91
CA PRO A 199 12.41 -34.51 24.25
C PRO A 199 12.68 -35.65 23.26
N LYS A 200 13.86 -35.66 22.64
CA LYS A 200 14.35 -36.82 21.88
C LYS A 200 14.25 -38.04 22.80
N ARG A 201 13.46 -39.05 22.42
CA ARG A 201 13.43 -40.35 23.10
C ARG A 201 14.88 -40.86 23.19
N ARG A 202 15.40 -40.94 24.41
CA ARG A 202 16.67 -41.58 24.75
C ARG A 202 16.52 -43.08 24.46
N GLY A 203 17.49 -43.61 23.71
CA GLY A 203 18.03 -44.98 23.73
C GLY A 203 17.05 -46.15 23.85
N GLN A 204 16.88 -46.90 22.76
CA GLN A 204 16.73 -48.35 22.90
C GLN A 204 18.11 -48.94 23.18
N LEU A 205 18.27 -49.46 24.39
CA LEU A 205 19.37 -50.34 24.78
C LEU A 205 19.22 -51.69 24.08
N THR A 206 20.39 -52.19 23.68
CA THR A 206 20.74 -53.51 23.14
C THR A 206 20.18 -54.69 23.95
N THR A 207 19.86 -55.79 23.28
CA THR A 207 20.17 -57.16 23.75
C THR A 207 20.43 -58.09 22.56
N THR A 208 21.70 -58.48 22.38
CA THR A 208 22.17 -59.75 21.78
C THR A 208 21.99 -60.89 22.83
N PRO A 209 22.13 -62.19 22.51
CA PRO A 209 23.24 -62.82 21.78
C PRO A 209 22.86 -63.48 20.45
#